data_AF-A0A2R6ELL7-F1
#
_entry.id   AF-A0A2R6ELL7-F1
#
_cell.length_a   1.000
_cell.length_b   1.000
_cell.length_c   1.000
_cell.angle_alpha   90.00
_cell.angle_beta   90.00
_cell.angle_gamma   90.00
#
_symmetry.space_group_name_H-M   'P 1'
#
loop_
_entity.id
_entity.type
_entity.pdbx_description
1 polymer ?
#
loop_
_entity_poly.entity_id
_entity_poly.type
_entity_poly.pdbx_seq_one_letter_code
_entity_poly.pdbx_strand_id
1 'polypeptide(L)'
;MRVEKSYRGISERLARHYLSNLGGEIEGGDPEGDGDVVADDWRASVSSETVEVGPSVELTEITVVFEGDAAALDDLVEDFSRKAMRAGG
;
A
#
# COMPACT_ATOMS: atom_id res chain seq x y z
N MET A 1 16.65 -1.39 -1.60
CA MET A 1 15.92 -2.65 -1.89
C MET A 1 14.54 -2.29 -2.45
N ARG A 2 13.90 -3.17 -3.23
CA ARG A 2 12.54 -2.97 -3.77
C ARG A 2 11.70 -4.22 -3.54
N VAL A 3 10.49 -4.05 -3.02
CA VAL A 3 9.50 -5.11 -2.79
C VAL A 3 8.17 -4.66 -3.39
N GLU A 4 7.54 -5.52 -4.18
CA GLU A 4 6.23 -5.25 -4.79
C GLU A 4 5.23 -6.29 -4.31
N LYS A 5 4.04 -5.84 -3.88
CA LYS A 5 2.94 -6.70 -3.46
C LYS A 5 1.59 -6.15 -3.87
N SER A 6 0.70 -7.05 -4.23
CA SER A 6 -0.67 -6.73 -4.58
C SER A 6 -1.66 -7.21 -3.53
N TYR A 7 -2.71 -6.43 -3.31
CA TYR A 7 -3.74 -6.69 -2.29
C TYR A 7 -5.12 -6.41 -2.86
N ARG A 8 -6.09 -7.25 -2.51
CA ARG A 8 -7.46 -7.15 -3.02
C ARG A 8 -8.42 -6.71 -1.92
N GLY A 9 -9.49 -6.03 -2.33
CA GLY A 9 -10.57 -5.64 -1.42
C GLY A 9 -10.25 -4.41 -0.56
N ILE A 10 -9.19 -3.66 -0.89
CA ILE A 10 -8.88 -2.37 -0.28
C ILE A 10 -8.68 -1.32 -1.37
N SER A 11 -8.94 -0.06 -1.04
CA SER A 11 -8.74 1.07 -1.94
C SER A 11 -7.35 1.69 -1.79
N GLU A 12 -6.93 2.41 -2.82
CA GLU A 12 -5.73 3.25 -2.83
C GLU A 12 -5.65 4.22 -1.64
N ARG A 13 -6.77 4.87 -1.31
CA ARG A 13 -6.86 5.78 -0.17
C ARG A 13 -6.63 5.05 1.16
N LEU A 14 -7.21 3.86 1.31
CA LEU A 14 -7.04 3.07 2.53
C LEU A 14 -5.59 2.57 2.67
N ALA A 15 -4.96 2.19 1.55
CA ALA A 15 -3.56 1.81 1.50
C ALA A 15 -2.64 2.95 1.96
N ARG A 16 -2.81 4.15 1.39
CA ARG A 16 -2.06 5.35 1.80
C ARG A 16 -2.30 5.67 3.28
N HIS A 17 -3.54 5.60 3.74
CA HIS A 17 -3.86 5.79 5.16
C HIS A 17 -3.16 4.78 6.07
N TYR A 18 -3.02 3.52 5.66
CA TYR A 18 -2.28 2.52 6.42
C TYR A 18 -0.78 2.80 6.46
N LEU A 19 -0.18 3.15 5.31
CA LEU A 19 1.21 3.55 5.22
C LEU A 19 1.49 4.79 6.09
N SER A 20 0.56 5.75 6.12
CA SER A 20 0.71 6.91 7.00
C SER A 20 0.65 6.56 8.49
N ASN A 21 -0.21 5.60 8.88
CA ASN A 21 -0.22 5.08 10.25
C ASN A 21 1.06 4.29 10.62
N LEU A 22 1.84 3.87 9.62
CA LEU A 22 3.13 3.20 9.80
C LEU A 22 4.32 4.20 9.77
N GLY A 23 4.03 5.50 9.87
CA GLY A 23 5.04 6.55 10.00
C GLY A 23 5.39 7.26 8.69
N GLY A 24 4.69 6.96 7.60
CA GLY A 24 4.87 7.68 6.35
C GLY A 24 4.01 8.94 6.22
N GLU A 25 4.38 9.82 5.31
CA GLU A 25 3.63 11.02 4.94
C GLU A 25 3.41 11.05 3.44
N ILE A 26 2.23 11.49 2.99
CA ILE A 26 1.96 11.63 1.55
C ILE A 26 2.79 12.80 1.01
N GLU A 27 3.57 12.55 -0.03
CA GLU A 27 4.36 13.59 -0.69
C GLU A 27 3.46 14.75 -1.15
N GLY A 28 3.94 15.98 -0.92
CA GLY A 28 3.15 17.19 -1.12
C GLY A 28 2.36 17.63 0.10
N GLY A 29 2.28 16.81 1.15
CA GLY A 29 1.72 17.19 2.46
C GLY A 29 0.19 17.23 2.53
N ASP A 30 -0.50 16.77 1.48
CA ASP A 30 -1.95 16.61 1.50
C ASP A 30 -2.32 15.20 2.01
N PRO A 31 -2.92 15.07 3.21
CA PRO A 31 -3.30 13.76 3.75
C PRO A 31 -4.38 13.04 2.93
N GLU A 32 -5.03 13.74 2.00
CA GLU A 32 -6.01 13.16 1.07
C GLU A 32 -5.49 13.00 -0.35
N GLY A 33 -4.22 13.34 -0.59
CA GLY A 33 -3.58 13.29 -1.89
C GLY A 33 -3.27 11.88 -2.40
N ASP A 34 -2.94 11.81 -3.68
CA ASP A 34 -2.63 10.59 -4.43
C ASP A 34 -1.12 10.38 -4.64
N GLY A 35 -0.27 11.19 -3.99
CA GLY A 35 1.18 11.05 -4.01
C GLY A 35 1.69 9.75 -3.37
N ASP A 36 3.00 9.52 -3.54
CA ASP A 36 3.71 8.47 -2.83
C ASP A 36 3.72 8.74 -1.33
N VAL A 37 3.81 7.68 -0.53
CA VAL A 37 4.01 7.80 0.90
C VAL A 37 5.50 7.64 1.21
N VAL A 38 6.09 8.62 1.88
CA VAL A 38 7.53 8.67 2.18
C VAL A 38 7.77 8.73 3.69
N ALA A 39 8.86 8.11 4.12
CA ALA A 39 9.44 8.22 5.46
C ALA A 39 10.98 8.34 5.32
N ASP A 40 11.70 8.47 6.44
CA ASP A 40 13.16 8.64 6.42
C ASP A 40 13.89 7.49 5.69
N ASP A 41 13.46 6.25 5.88
CA ASP A 41 14.17 5.05 5.41
C ASP A 41 13.46 4.30 4.27
N TRP A 42 12.25 4.74 3.88
CA TRP A 42 11.44 4.06 2.88
C TRP A 42 10.46 4.97 2.13
N ARG A 43 10.03 4.49 0.98
CA ARG A 43 9.01 5.09 0.11
C ARG A 43 8.06 3.99 -0.39
N ALA A 44 6.79 4.33 -0.52
CA ALA A 44 5.77 3.46 -1.07
C ALA A 44 4.95 4.19 -2.14
N SER A 45 4.94 3.66 -3.36
CA SER A 45 4.00 4.07 -4.40
C SER A 45 2.82 3.10 -4.43
N VAL A 46 1.63 3.62 -4.69
CA VAL A 46 0.38 2.86 -4.71
C VAL A 46 -0.33 3.10 -6.02
N SER A 47 -0.74 2.02 -6.68
CA SER A 47 -1.58 2.03 -7.87
C SER A 47 -2.74 1.05 -7.68
N SER A 48 -3.80 1.19 -8.48
CA SER A 48 -4.90 0.24 -8.50
C SER A 48 -5.38 -0.11 -9.90
N GLU A 49 -5.97 -1.29 -9.98
CA GLU A 49 -6.68 -1.78 -11.15
C GLU A 49 -7.91 -2.61 -10.72
N THR A 50 -8.86 -2.75 -11.64
CA THR A 50 -10.01 -3.65 -11.45
C THR A 50 -9.65 -5.00 -12.07
N VAL A 51 -9.76 -6.06 -11.28
CA VAL A 51 -9.44 -7.44 -11.71
C VAL A 51 -10.64 -8.36 -11.57
N GLU A 52 -10.82 -9.26 -12.52
CA GLU A 52 -11.84 -10.31 -12.46
C GLU A 52 -11.37 -11.46 -11.54
N VAL A 53 -12.17 -11.80 -10.53
CA VAL A 53 -11.91 -12.89 -9.56
C VAL A 53 -12.94 -14.01 -9.61
N GLY A 54 -13.53 -14.22 -10.79
CA GLY A 54 -14.54 -15.25 -11.03
C GLY A 54 -15.32 -14.96 -12.31
N PRO A 55 -16.43 -15.69 -12.56
CA PRO A 55 -17.20 -15.55 -13.79
C PRO A 55 -17.93 -14.20 -13.93
N SER A 56 -18.11 -13.45 -12.84
CA SER A 56 -18.83 -12.17 -12.85
C SER A 56 -18.47 -11.25 -11.67
N VAL A 57 -17.36 -11.53 -10.97
CA VAL A 57 -16.96 -10.77 -9.78
C VAL A 57 -15.71 -9.99 -10.13
N GLU A 58 -15.78 -8.69 -9.95
CA GLU A 58 -14.66 -7.76 -10.11
C GLU A 58 -14.26 -7.22 -8.75
N LEU A 59 -12.97 -7.11 -8.50
CA LEU A 59 -12.42 -6.51 -7.29
C LEU A 59 -11.39 -5.45 -7.64
N THR A 60 -11.29 -4.43 -6.80
CA THR A 60 -10.12 -3.56 -6.80
C THR A 60 -8.93 -4.37 -6.28
N GLU A 61 -7.88 -4.41 -7.07
CA GLU A 61 -6.54 -4.83 -6.67
C GLU A 61 -5.68 -3.57 -6.61
N ILE A 62 -5.04 -3.35 -5.46
CA ILE A 62 -3.97 -2.37 -5.35
C ILE A 62 -2.63 -3.08 -5.54
N THR A 63 -1.66 -2.37 -6.09
CA THR A 63 -0.26 -2.75 -6.05
C THR A 63 0.51 -1.70 -5.27
N VAL A 64 1.29 -2.15 -4.29
CA VAL A 64 2.17 -1.31 -3.49
C VAL A 64 3.61 -1.69 -3.79
N VAL A 65 4.40 -0.70 -4.20
CA VAL A 65 5.83 -0.83 -4.44
C VAL A 65 6.55 -0.11 -3.31
N PHE A 66 7.26 -0.89 -2.50
CA PHE A 66 8.08 -0.42 -1.39
C PHE A 66 9.55 -0.34 -1.80
N GLU A 67 10.20 0.79 -1.55
CA GLU A 67 11.60 1.04 -1.87
C GLU A 67 12.31 1.68 -0.67
N GLY A 68 13.48 1.18 -0.30
CA GLY A 68 14.17 1.65 0.92
C GLY A 68 15.24 0.72 1.45
N ASP A 69 15.61 0.92 2.71
CA ASP A 69 16.51 0.05 3.46
C ASP A 69 15.88 -1.34 3.68
N ALA A 70 16.69 -2.39 3.59
CA ALA A 70 16.18 -3.77 3.67
C ALA A 70 15.53 -4.10 5.03
N ALA A 71 16.14 -3.65 6.14
CA ALA A 71 15.62 -3.93 7.47
C ALA A 71 14.32 -3.16 7.73
N ALA A 72 14.22 -1.91 7.27
CA ALA A 72 12.99 -1.12 7.37
C ALA A 72 11.84 -1.73 6.53
N LEU A 73 12.15 -2.23 5.32
CA LEU A 73 11.13 -2.79 4.44
C LEU A 73 10.55 -4.11 4.94
N ASP A 74 11.35 -4.97 5.57
CA ASP A 74 10.86 -6.28 6.05
C ASP A 74 9.73 -6.11 7.08
N ASP A 75 9.93 -5.25 8.10
CA ASP A 75 8.93 -4.97 9.13
C ASP A 75 7.71 -4.21 8.53
N LEU A 76 7.96 -3.20 7.69
CA LEU A 76 6.91 -2.40 7.05
C LEU A 76 5.97 -3.26 6.20
N VAL A 77 6.53 -4.13 5.36
CA VAL A 77 5.76 -4.98 4.46
C VAL A 77 4.93 -5.99 5.26
N GLU A 78 5.47 -6.54 6.35
CA GLU A 78 4.73 -7.44 7.23
C GLU A 78 3.52 -6.75 7.86
N ASP A 79 3.74 -5.59 8.49
CA ASP A 79 2.67 -4.86 9.19
C ASP A 79 1.60 -4.32 8.24
N PHE A 80 2.01 -3.80 7.08
CA PHE A 80 1.06 -3.41 6.03
C PHE A 80 0.23 -4.61 5.57
N SER A 81 0.88 -5.75 5.27
CA SER A 81 0.19 -6.96 4.80
C SER A 81 -0.84 -7.46 5.81
N ARG A 82 -0.47 -7.46 7.10
CA ARG A 82 -1.35 -7.87 8.21
C ARG A 82 -2.63 -7.02 8.26
N LYS A 83 -2.51 -5.70 8.05
CA LYS A 83 -3.65 -4.77 8.07
C LYS A 83 -4.50 -4.90 6.80
N ALA A 84 -3.87 -4.99 5.63
CA ALA A 84 -4.53 -5.13 4.34
C ALA A 84 -5.37 -6.42 4.25
N MET A 85 -4.84 -7.56 4.71
CA MET A 85 -5.58 -8.83 4.72
C MET A 85 -6.79 -8.82 5.65
N ARG A 86 -6.71 -8.12 6.79
CA ARG A 86 -7.84 -8.01 7.72
C ARG A 86 -8.99 -7.18 7.15
N ALA A 87 -8.69 -6.21 6.29
CA ALA A 87 -9.68 -5.33 5.68
C ALA A 87 -10.36 -5.96 4.45
N GLY A 88 -9.71 -6.90 3.77
CA GLY A 88 -10.24 -7.63 2.62
C GLY A 88 -11.03 -8.91 2.97
N GLY A 89 -11.46 -9.07 4.22
CA GLY A 89 -12.23 -10.22 4.72
C GLY A 89 -13.68 -9.89 5.03
#